data_AF-W2XYM5-F1
#
_entry.id   AF-W2XYM5-F1
#
_cell.length_a   1.000
_cell.length_b   1.000
_cell.length_c   1.000
_cell.angle_alpha   90.00
_cell.angle_beta   90.00
_cell.angle_gamma   90.00
#
_symmetry.space_group_name_H-M   'P 1'
#
loop_
_entity.id
_entity.type
_entity.pdbx_description
1 polymer ?
#
loop_
_entity_poly.entity_id
_entity_poly.type
_entity_poly.pdbx_seq_one_letter_code
_entity_poly.pdbx_strand_id
1 'polypeptide(L)'
;MFEQLMQATKAGNGGTTAFYYQDPEITPSTLRAGVVGFNASGASIDISHSPPEVEVRAVVESQFLSLRLHAEKLGVKKPQRLMVVGGASANKCMLQVLANVFNAPVYRLTCASNSAALGGAFRARHGYACADSASGYVPFDVSSSLDFSLSATPVDEDAKTYTNEILRFESLENQAVNMLS
;
A
#
# COMPACT_ATOMS: atom_id res chain seq x y z
N MET A 1 -1.39 15.63 -14.26
CA MET A 1 -2.62 14.88 -14.55
C MET A 1 -2.99 13.94 -13.40
N PHE A 2 -2.27 12.84 -13.14
CA PHE A 2 -2.61 11.90 -12.05
C PHE A 2 -2.73 12.56 -10.66
N GLU A 3 -1.70 13.28 -10.21
CA GLU A 3 -1.71 13.92 -8.88
C GLU A 3 -2.84 14.95 -8.73
N GLN A 4 -3.18 15.66 -9.81
CA GLN A 4 -4.28 16.62 -9.82
C GLN A 4 -5.63 15.92 -9.63
N LEU A 5 -5.84 14.77 -10.29
CA LEU A 5 -7.05 13.96 -10.11
C LEU A 5 -7.13 13.39 -8.69
N MET A 6 -6.03 12.87 -8.14
CA MET A 6 -5.99 12.40 -6.76
C MET A 6 -6.30 13.49 -5.72
N GLN A 7 -5.87 14.74 -5.98
CA GLN A 7 -6.09 15.88 -5.08
C GLN A 7 -7.47 16.54 -5.25
N ALA A 8 -8.17 16.28 -6.37
CA ALA A 8 -9.50 16.81 -6.62
C ALA A 8 -10.58 16.18 -5.72
N THR A 9 -10.29 15.02 -5.13
CA THR A 9 -11.16 14.31 -4.19
C THR A 9 -10.57 14.30 -2.78
N LYS A 10 -11.46 14.30 -1.77
CA LYS A 10 -11.09 14.20 -0.35
C LYS A 10 -10.79 12.76 0.06
N ALA A 11 -10.08 12.57 1.18
CA ALA A 11 -9.90 11.27 1.81
C ALA A 11 -11.25 10.56 2.02
N GLY A 12 -11.29 9.25 1.73
CA GLY A 12 -12.49 8.42 1.78
C GLY A 12 -13.37 8.52 0.53
N ASN A 13 -12.98 9.35 -0.46
CA ASN A 13 -13.58 9.41 -1.79
C ASN A 13 -15.13 9.57 -1.79
N GLY A 14 -15.67 10.29 -0.80
CA GLY A 14 -17.11 10.45 -0.63
C GLY A 14 -17.86 9.13 -0.35
N GLY A 15 -17.18 8.10 0.14
CA GLY A 15 -17.70 6.76 0.38
C GLY A 15 -17.67 5.84 -0.85
N THR A 16 -17.21 6.32 -2.01
CA THR A 16 -17.10 5.49 -3.21
C THR A 16 -15.84 4.63 -3.16
N THR A 17 -15.99 3.33 -3.33
CA THR A 17 -14.90 2.35 -3.28
C THR A 17 -15.04 1.37 -4.44
N ALA A 18 -13.93 0.92 -5.01
CA ALA A 18 -13.95 -0.13 -6.01
C ALA A 18 -12.76 -1.09 -5.83
N PHE A 19 -12.99 -2.35 -6.19
CA PHE A 19 -12.01 -3.43 -6.14
C PHE A 19 -11.61 -3.78 -7.57
N TYR A 20 -10.31 -3.77 -7.86
CA TYR A 20 -9.77 -3.90 -9.22
C TYR A 20 -8.95 -5.19 -9.32
N TYR A 21 -9.61 -6.34 -9.45
CA TYR A 21 -8.94 -7.62 -9.61
C TYR A 21 -8.76 -7.91 -11.11
N GLN A 22 -7.60 -7.53 -11.66
CA GLN A 22 -7.31 -7.73 -13.09
C GLN A 22 -7.07 -9.22 -13.44
N ASP A 23 -6.68 -9.99 -12.43
CA ASP A 23 -6.46 -11.44 -12.46
C ASP A 23 -7.09 -12.06 -11.21
N PRO A 24 -7.22 -13.40 -11.11
CA PRO A 24 -7.50 -14.07 -9.85
C PRO A 24 -6.55 -13.59 -8.76
N GLU A 25 -7.10 -13.09 -7.66
CA GLU A 25 -6.35 -12.49 -6.57
C GLU A 25 -5.99 -13.54 -5.52
N ILE A 26 -4.87 -13.34 -4.83
CA ILE A 26 -4.41 -14.24 -3.76
C ILE A 26 -4.92 -13.74 -2.40
N THR A 27 -4.83 -12.42 -2.16
CA THR A 27 -5.20 -11.79 -0.88
C THR A 27 -6.05 -10.54 -1.12
N PRO A 28 -7.39 -10.62 -0.98
CA PRO A 28 -8.19 -11.81 -0.68
C PRO A 28 -8.30 -12.76 -1.89
N SER A 29 -8.57 -14.04 -1.66
CA SER A 29 -8.64 -15.00 -2.78
C SER A 29 -9.88 -14.78 -3.64
N THR A 30 -9.71 -14.63 -4.95
CA THR A 30 -10.81 -14.63 -5.94
C THR A 30 -10.54 -15.66 -7.03
N LEU A 31 -11.59 -16.24 -7.62
CA LEU A 31 -11.44 -17.22 -8.72
C LEU A 31 -11.50 -16.56 -10.11
N ARG A 32 -12.07 -15.36 -10.21
CA ARG A 32 -12.28 -14.62 -11.44
C ARG A 32 -11.76 -13.18 -11.32
N ALA A 33 -11.27 -12.66 -12.44
CA ALA A 33 -10.99 -11.25 -12.60
C ALA A 33 -12.29 -10.44 -12.71
N GLY A 34 -12.27 -9.20 -12.24
CA GLY A 34 -13.37 -8.25 -12.36
C GLY A 34 -13.14 -6.96 -11.58
N VAL A 35 -13.87 -5.92 -11.99
CA VAL A 35 -13.95 -4.66 -11.25
C VAL A 35 -15.32 -4.58 -10.58
N VAL A 36 -15.35 -4.39 -9.26
CA VAL A 36 -16.59 -4.29 -8.48
C VAL A 36 -16.59 -2.96 -7.75
N GLY A 37 -17.51 -2.06 -8.10
CA GLY A 37 -17.66 -0.73 -7.51
C GLY A 37 -18.84 -0.64 -6.54
N PHE A 38 -18.71 0.20 -5.52
CA PHE A 38 -19.76 0.53 -4.56
C PHE A 38 -19.81 2.03 -4.29
N ASN A 39 -21.01 2.58 -4.20
CA ASN A 39 -21.21 3.96 -3.76
C ASN A 39 -21.23 4.08 -2.23
N ALA A 40 -21.42 5.30 -1.71
CA ALA A 40 -21.48 5.58 -0.27
C ALA A 40 -22.51 4.71 0.51
N SER A 41 -23.66 4.39 -0.09
CA SER A 41 -24.69 3.56 0.54
C SER A 41 -24.38 2.05 0.46
N GLY A 42 -23.27 1.65 -0.17
CA GLY A 42 -22.91 0.26 -0.40
C GLY A 42 -23.67 -0.40 -1.55
N ALA A 43 -24.36 0.38 -2.38
CA ALA A 43 -24.98 -0.16 -3.59
C ALA A 43 -23.93 -0.35 -4.67
N SER A 44 -24.03 -1.47 -5.41
CA SER A 44 -23.15 -1.77 -6.54
C SER A 44 -23.31 -0.72 -7.64
N ILE A 45 -22.19 -0.27 -8.19
CA ILE A 45 -22.13 0.70 -9.28
C ILE A 45 -21.08 0.28 -10.32
N ASP A 46 -21.26 0.74 -11.55
CA ASP A 46 -20.19 0.72 -12.54
C ASP A 46 -19.25 1.91 -12.29
N ILE A 47 -18.06 1.63 -11.76
CA ILE A 47 -17.08 2.68 -11.41
C ILE A 47 -16.59 3.44 -12.64
N SER A 48 -16.65 2.85 -13.84
CA SER A 48 -16.20 3.49 -15.09
C SER A 48 -17.07 4.68 -15.53
N HIS A 49 -18.29 4.78 -14.98
CA HIS A 49 -19.17 5.93 -15.18
C HIS A 49 -18.97 7.05 -14.14
N SER A 50 -18.08 6.86 -13.16
CA SER A 50 -17.77 7.88 -12.18
C SER A 50 -16.82 8.94 -12.76
N PRO A 51 -16.77 10.16 -12.18
CA PRO A 51 -15.77 11.15 -12.56
C PRO A 51 -14.34 10.58 -12.44
N PRO A 52 -13.41 10.93 -13.35
CA PRO A 52 -12.05 10.36 -13.34
C PRO A 52 -11.31 10.50 -12.01
N GLU A 53 -11.51 11.60 -11.30
CA GLU A 53 -10.93 11.85 -9.97
C GLU A 53 -11.45 10.90 -8.88
N VAL A 54 -12.69 10.41 -9.03
CA VAL A 54 -13.30 9.43 -8.12
C VAL A 54 -12.71 8.04 -8.38
N GLU A 55 -12.58 7.64 -9.65
CA GLU A 55 -12.00 6.35 -10.00
C GLU A 55 -10.51 6.30 -9.64
N VAL A 56 -9.75 7.34 -9.98
CA VAL A 56 -8.32 7.43 -9.65
C VAL A 56 -8.08 7.30 -8.14
N ARG A 57 -8.90 7.97 -7.31
CA ARG A 57 -8.79 7.84 -5.86
C ARG A 57 -9.25 6.46 -5.37
N ALA A 58 -10.31 5.91 -5.93
CA ALA A 58 -10.80 4.58 -5.58
C ALA A 58 -9.73 3.50 -5.81
N VAL A 59 -8.96 3.57 -6.91
CA VAL A 59 -7.84 2.66 -7.19
C VAL A 59 -6.79 2.72 -6.09
N VAL A 60 -6.35 3.92 -5.71
CA VAL A 60 -5.24 4.06 -4.73
C VAL A 60 -5.70 3.70 -3.32
N GLU A 61 -6.87 4.20 -2.91
CA GLU A 61 -7.40 3.95 -1.56
C GLU A 61 -7.72 2.48 -1.35
N SER A 62 -8.34 1.79 -2.32
CA SER A 62 -8.70 0.39 -2.15
C SER A 62 -7.49 -0.52 -2.00
N GLN A 63 -6.42 -0.26 -2.76
CA GLN A 63 -5.16 -1.01 -2.65
C GLN A 63 -4.53 -0.84 -1.26
N PHE A 64 -4.47 0.39 -0.74
CA PHE A 64 -3.88 0.63 0.59
C PHE A 64 -4.78 0.18 1.75
N LEU A 65 -6.09 0.32 1.63
CA LEU A 65 -7.04 -0.18 2.62
C LEU A 65 -7.01 -1.71 2.69
N SER A 66 -6.96 -2.39 1.54
CA SER A 66 -6.79 -3.85 1.48
C SER A 66 -5.45 -4.25 2.11
N LEU A 67 -4.36 -3.56 1.76
CA LEU A 67 -3.04 -3.81 2.39
C LEU A 67 -3.09 -3.64 3.91
N ARG A 68 -3.72 -2.58 4.42
CA ARG A 68 -3.88 -2.36 5.87
C ARG A 68 -4.71 -3.47 6.51
N LEU A 69 -5.87 -3.77 5.95
CA LEU A 69 -6.81 -4.77 6.46
C LEU A 69 -6.12 -6.13 6.62
N HIS A 70 -5.44 -6.59 5.57
CA HIS A 70 -4.78 -7.89 5.59
C HIS A 70 -3.50 -7.89 6.42
N ALA A 71 -2.74 -6.78 6.47
CA ALA A 71 -1.60 -6.65 7.38
C ALA A 71 -2.02 -6.70 8.86
N GLU A 72 -3.16 -6.09 9.23
CA GLU A 72 -3.71 -6.17 10.59
C GLU A 72 -4.09 -7.61 10.97
N LYS A 73 -4.63 -8.40 10.01
CA LYS A 73 -4.92 -9.83 10.18
C LYS A 73 -3.64 -10.66 10.39
N LEU A 74 -2.52 -10.24 9.81
CA LEU A 74 -1.19 -10.83 10.02
C LEU A 74 -0.49 -10.36 11.31
N GLY A 75 -1.14 -9.52 12.12
CA GLY A 75 -0.62 -9.04 13.39
C GLY A 75 0.12 -7.70 13.33
N VAL A 76 0.19 -7.05 12.16
CA VAL A 76 0.79 -5.72 12.01
C VAL A 76 -0.22 -4.65 12.42
N LYS A 77 -0.38 -4.46 13.73
CA LYS A 77 -1.28 -3.45 14.30
C LYS A 77 -0.49 -2.19 14.65
N LYS A 78 -0.91 -1.04 14.12
CA LYS A 78 -0.34 0.29 14.43
C LYS A 78 1.19 0.35 14.26
N PRO A 79 1.72 0.20 13.03
CA PRO A 79 3.16 0.28 12.79
C PRO A 79 3.71 1.65 13.19
N GLN A 80 4.91 1.70 13.76
CA GLN A 80 5.57 2.96 14.12
C GLN A 80 6.03 3.76 12.90
N ARG A 81 6.34 3.06 11.80
CA ARG A 81 6.75 3.62 10.52
C ARG A 81 6.53 2.62 9.41
N LEU A 82 6.34 3.12 8.19
CA LEU A 82 6.31 2.34 6.96
C LEU A 82 7.60 2.58 6.19
N MET A 83 8.20 1.51 5.67
CA MET A 83 9.39 1.59 4.82
C MET A 83 9.00 1.13 3.42
N VAL A 84 8.99 2.05 2.47
CA VAL A 84 8.56 1.81 1.09
C VAL A 84 9.75 1.71 0.14
N VAL A 85 9.63 0.79 -0.81
CA VAL A 85 10.63 0.50 -1.84
C VAL A 85 9.94 0.37 -3.20
N GLY A 86 10.74 0.28 -4.27
CA GLY A 86 10.24 0.08 -5.63
C GLY A 86 9.82 1.38 -6.34
N GLY A 87 9.53 1.26 -7.64
CA GLY A 87 9.30 2.43 -8.51
C GLY A 87 8.09 3.29 -8.13
N ALA A 88 6.99 2.66 -7.72
CA ALA A 88 5.76 3.36 -7.33
C ALA A 88 5.95 4.31 -6.12
N SER A 89 6.96 4.04 -5.27
CA SER A 89 7.31 4.92 -4.14
C SER A 89 7.76 6.33 -4.57
N ALA A 90 8.01 6.57 -5.85
CA ALA A 90 8.34 7.90 -6.36
C ALA A 90 7.18 8.91 -6.25
N ASN A 91 5.93 8.43 -6.19
CA ASN A 91 4.75 9.30 -6.17
C ASN A 91 4.41 9.75 -4.74
N LYS A 92 4.71 11.02 -4.42
CA LYS A 92 4.47 11.59 -3.08
C LYS A 92 3.00 11.62 -2.69
N CYS A 93 2.10 11.84 -3.65
CA CYS A 93 0.66 11.87 -3.40
C CYS A 93 0.17 10.50 -2.91
N MET A 94 0.62 9.41 -3.54
CA MET A 94 0.32 8.05 -3.08
C MET A 94 0.91 7.78 -1.69
N LEU A 95 2.14 8.22 -1.42
CA LEU A 95 2.76 8.03 -0.10
C LEU A 95 2.01 8.78 1.01
N GLN A 96 1.40 9.93 0.72
CA GLN A 96 0.55 10.64 1.66
C GLN A 96 -0.73 9.85 1.98
N VAL A 97 -1.38 9.29 0.97
CA VAL A 97 -2.56 8.42 1.19
C VAL A 97 -2.17 7.19 2.00
N LEU A 98 -1.04 6.55 1.68
CA LEU A 98 -0.53 5.40 2.44
C LEU A 98 -0.28 5.75 3.91
N ALA A 99 0.36 6.91 4.17
CA ALA A 99 0.61 7.40 5.52
C ALA A 99 -0.69 7.60 6.30
N ASN A 100 -1.68 8.22 5.66
CA ASN A 100 -3.00 8.45 6.25
C ASN A 100 -3.73 7.13 6.51
N VAL A 101 -3.75 6.20 5.54
CA VAL A 101 -4.43 4.90 5.67
C VAL A 101 -3.87 4.10 6.84
N PHE A 102 -2.54 3.99 6.97
CA PHE A 102 -1.91 3.25 8.07
C PHE A 102 -1.78 4.03 9.37
N ASN A 103 -2.08 5.34 9.34
CA ASN A 103 -1.80 6.27 10.43
C ASN A 103 -0.35 6.17 10.94
N ALA A 104 0.61 6.17 10.01
CA ALA A 104 2.04 5.99 10.31
C ALA A 104 2.92 6.77 9.33
N PRO A 105 4.07 7.32 9.77
CA PRO A 105 4.99 8.02 8.89
C PRO A 105 5.62 7.06 7.86
N VAL A 106 5.76 7.54 6.62
CA VAL A 106 6.27 6.77 5.49
C VAL A 106 7.70 7.22 5.15
N TYR A 107 8.61 6.26 5.12
CA TYR A 107 10.01 6.44 4.78
C TYR A 107 10.31 5.73 3.47
N ARG A 108 10.95 6.43 2.53
CA ARG A 108 11.29 5.89 1.22
C ARG A 108 12.79 5.62 1.13
N LEU A 109 13.14 4.46 0.56
CA LEU A 109 14.52 4.16 0.18
C LEU A 109 14.94 5.06 -1.00
N THR A 110 15.96 5.91 -0.80
CA THR A 110 16.42 6.88 -1.81
C THR A 110 17.71 6.46 -2.51
N CYS A 111 18.52 5.60 -1.90
CA CYS A 111 19.80 5.18 -2.47
C CYS A 111 19.70 4.15 -3.60
N ALA A 112 18.53 3.51 -3.81
CA ALA A 112 18.34 2.54 -4.89
C ALA A 112 16.89 2.41 -5.34
N SER A 113 16.68 2.26 -6.65
CA SER A 113 15.40 1.89 -7.25
C SER A 113 15.19 0.37 -7.31
N ASN A 114 16.28 -0.40 -7.38
CA ASN A 114 16.29 -1.87 -7.49
C ASN A 114 16.66 -2.52 -6.15
N SER A 115 15.74 -2.51 -5.19
CA SER A 115 15.97 -3.02 -3.84
C SER A 115 16.41 -4.50 -3.81
N ALA A 116 15.87 -5.34 -4.70
CA ALA A 116 16.25 -6.74 -4.80
C ALA A 116 17.73 -6.93 -5.22
N ALA A 117 18.18 -6.18 -6.23
CA ALA A 117 19.56 -6.23 -6.68
C ALA A 117 20.53 -5.72 -5.60
N LEU A 118 20.15 -4.64 -4.90
CA LEU A 118 20.91 -4.12 -3.76
C LEU A 118 21.02 -5.14 -2.63
N GLY A 119 19.92 -5.82 -2.28
CA GLY A 119 19.92 -6.91 -1.30
C GLY A 119 20.85 -8.06 -1.71
N GLY A 120 20.84 -8.45 -2.98
CA GLY A 120 21.77 -9.45 -3.53
C GLY A 120 23.24 -9.03 -3.38
N ALA A 121 23.57 -7.78 -3.72
CA ALA A 121 24.92 -7.24 -3.55
C ALA A 121 25.37 -7.25 -2.07
N PHE A 122 24.48 -6.88 -1.14
CA PHE A 122 24.79 -6.96 0.29
C PHE A 122 25.03 -8.39 0.77
N ARG A 123 24.24 -9.36 0.29
CA ARG A 123 24.47 -10.77 0.62
C ARG A 123 25.77 -11.31 0.03
N ALA A 124 26.14 -10.90 -1.17
CA ALA A 124 27.43 -11.27 -1.78
C ALA A 124 28.61 -10.70 -0.97
N ARG A 125 28.56 -9.41 -0.60
CA ARG A 125 29.55 -8.77 0.28
C ARG A 125 29.67 -9.49 1.63
N HIS A 126 28.54 -9.84 2.23
CA HIS A 126 28.49 -10.57 3.51
C HIS A 126 29.11 -11.96 3.40
N GLY A 127 28.81 -12.70 2.33
CA GLY A 127 29.41 -14.00 2.07
C GLY A 127 30.93 -13.92 1.94
N TYR A 128 31.44 -12.91 1.23
CA TYR A 128 32.87 -12.65 1.12
C TYR A 128 33.51 -12.36 2.49
N ALA A 129 32.88 -11.50 3.30
CA ALA A 129 33.37 -11.17 4.65
C ALA A 129 33.37 -12.38 5.60
N CYS A 130 32.36 -13.24 5.53
CA CYS A 130 32.33 -14.48 6.32
C CYS A 130 33.45 -15.45 5.92
N ALA A 131 33.75 -15.57 4.61
CA ALA A 131 34.81 -16.44 4.11
C ALA A 131 36.22 -16.00 4.55
N ASP A 132 36.43 -14.69 4.74
CA ASP A 132 37.69 -14.11 5.21
C ASP A 132 37.82 -14.13 6.75
N SER A 133 36.70 -14.36 7.46
CA SER A 133 36.69 -14.37 8.93
C SER A 133 37.13 -15.72 9.51
N ALA A 134 37.94 -15.68 10.57
CA ALA A 134 38.40 -16.89 11.26
C ALA A 134 37.27 -17.72 11.90
N SER A 135 36.16 -17.07 12.27
CA SER A 135 34.95 -17.71 12.81
C SER A 135 34.02 -18.28 11.73
N GLY A 136 34.25 -17.96 10.45
CA GLY A 136 33.33 -18.28 9.35
C GLY A 136 32.02 -17.46 9.37
N TYR A 137 31.92 -16.46 10.25
CA TYR A 137 30.72 -15.64 10.41
C TYR A 137 31.06 -14.23 10.87
N VAL A 138 30.46 -13.26 10.18
CA VAL A 138 30.38 -11.85 10.56
C VAL A 138 28.90 -11.46 10.65
N PRO A 139 28.46 -10.63 11.61
CA PRO A 139 27.09 -10.14 11.65
C PRO A 139 26.68 -9.44 10.34
N PHE A 140 25.46 -9.71 9.88
CA PHE A 140 24.92 -9.04 8.71
C PHE A 140 24.37 -7.66 9.07
N ASP A 141 25.20 -6.62 8.89
CA ASP A 141 24.79 -5.23 9.06
C ASP A 141 24.94 -4.43 7.75
N VAL A 142 23.84 -3.83 7.35
CA VAL A 142 23.71 -2.97 6.15
C VAL A 142 23.01 -1.65 6.48
N SER A 143 22.76 -1.38 7.76
CA SER A 143 21.99 -0.23 8.21
C SER A 143 22.58 1.09 7.71
N SER A 144 23.91 1.22 7.74
CA SER A 144 24.65 2.37 7.21
C SER A 144 24.66 2.50 5.69
N SER A 145 24.24 1.45 4.97
CA SER A 145 24.19 1.40 3.51
C SER A 145 22.78 1.64 2.96
N LEU A 146 21.79 1.88 3.83
CA LEU A 146 20.39 2.09 3.47
C LEU A 146 19.94 3.50 3.84
N ASP A 147 19.71 4.33 2.82
CA ASP A 147 19.22 5.69 3.03
C ASP A 147 17.71 5.74 2.91
N PHE A 148 17.03 5.86 4.06
CA PHE A 148 15.60 6.08 4.15
C PHE A 148 15.30 7.52 4.52
N SER A 149 14.51 8.19 3.68
CA SER A 149 14.07 9.58 3.91
C SER A 149 12.58 9.64 4.22
N LEU A 150 12.21 10.47 5.19
CA LEU A 150 10.80 10.74 5.50
C LEU A 150 10.14 11.37 4.27
N SER A 151 9.09 10.73 3.77
CA SER A 151 8.39 11.15 2.55
C SER A 151 6.98 11.66 2.81
N ALA A 152 6.29 11.14 3.83
CA ALA A 152 4.97 11.61 4.23
C ALA A 152 4.72 11.33 5.72
N THR A 153 3.92 12.20 6.35
CA THR A 153 3.42 12.03 7.72
C THR A 153 1.89 12.02 7.68
N PRO A 154 1.22 11.18 8.49
CA PRO A 154 -0.23 11.12 8.49
C PRO A 154 -0.86 12.46 8.83
N VAL A 155 -1.95 12.79 8.14
CA VAL A 155 -2.87 13.88 8.49
C VAL A 155 -3.94 13.28 9.39
N ASP A 156 -4.07 13.82 10.62
CA ASP A 156 -4.93 13.24 11.67
C ASP A 156 -6.40 13.08 11.24
N GLU A 157 -6.95 14.05 10.51
CA GLU A 157 -8.33 14.00 10.03
C GLU A 157 -8.54 12.88 9.00
N ASP A 158 -7.65 12.79 8.01
CA ASP A 158 -7.70 11.74 6.98
C ASP A 158 -7.48 10.35 7.57
N ALA A 159 -6.56 10.22 8.53
CA ALA A 159 -6.28 8.96 9.22
C ALA A 159 -7.49 8.46 10.04
N LYS A 160 -8.26 9.40 10.63
CA LYS A 160 -9.53 9.07 11.28
C LYS A 160 -10.57 8.60 10.27
N THR A 161 -10.67 9.24 9.11
CA THR A 161 -11.56 8.82 8.02
C THR A 161 -11.31 7.36 7.65
N TYR A 162 -10.07 6.99 7.31
CA TYR A 162 -9.76 5.61 6.92
C TYR A 162 -9.93 4.61 8.07
N THR A 163 -9.61 5.00 9.30
CA THR A 163 -9.85 4.15 10.48
C THR A 163 -11.33 3.86 10.68
N ASN A 164 -12.21 4.84 10.46
CA ASN A 164 -13.65 4.65 10.57
C ASN A 164 -14.22 3.83 9.40
N GLU A 165 -13.62 3.95 8.21
CA GLU A 165 -14.07 3.24 7.01
C GLU A 165 -13.64 1.78 6.92
N ILE A 166 -12.60 1.35 7.66
CA ILE A 166 -12.00 0.01 7.49
C ILE A 166 -13.00 -1.15 7.66
N LEU A 167 -13.94 -1.03 8.59
CA LEU A 167 -14.97 -2.06 8.82
C LEU A 167 -15.97 -2.14 7.66
N ARG A 168 -16.35 -0.98 7.11
CA ARG A 168 -17.19 -0.91 5.91
C ARG A 168 -16.43 -1.47 4.70
N PHE A 169 -15.16 -1.11 4.56
CA PHE A 169 -14.29 -1.60 3.49
C PHE A 169 -14.20 -3.14 3.51
N GLU A 170 -13.97 -3.76 4.67
CA GLU A 170 -13.95 -5.22 4.81
C GLU A 170 -15.29 -5.87 4.39
N SER A 171 -16.42 -5.27 4.78
CA SER A 171 -17.74 -5.77 4.37
C SER A 171 -17.93 -5.72 2.84
N LEU A 172 -17.49 -4.63 2.20
CA LEU A 172 -17.57 -4.49 0.74
C LEU A 172 -16.57 -5.40 0.01
N GLU A 173 -15.37 -5.60 0.56
CA GLU A 173 -14.36 -6.51 0.01
C GLU A 173 -14.91 -7.95 0.00
N ASN A 174 -15.53 -8.39 1.10
CA ASN A 174 -16.18 -9.69 1.18
C ASN A 174 -17.31 -9.84 0.14
N GLN A 175 -18.10 -8.80 -0.09
CA GLN A 175 -19.14 -8.81 -1.14
C GLN A 175 -18.52 -8.93 -2.54
N ALA A 176 -17.48 -8.15 -2.82
CA ALA A 176 -16.76 -8.21 -4.09
C ALA A 176 -16.13 -9.59 -4.34
N VAL A 177 -15.50 -10.17 -3.32
CA VAL A 177 -14.92 -11.53 -3.36
C VAL A 177 -16.02 -12.56 -3.64
N ASN A 178 -17.18 -12.47 -2.99
CA ASN A 178 -18.29 -13.39 -3.25
C ASN A 178 -18.84 -13.27 -4.68
N MET A 179 -18.82 -12.08 -5.28
CA MET A 179 -19.23 -11.86 -6.67
C MET A 179 -18.23 -12.44 -7.69
N LEU A 180 -16.97 -12.66 -7.27
CA LEU A 180 -15.84 -13.09 -8.11
C LEU A 180 -15.28 -14.47 -7.74
N SER A 181 -15.84 -15.10 -6.71
CA SER A 181 -15.73 -16.53 -6.46
C SER A 181 -16.54 -17.30 -7.51
#